data_AF-A0A9X3F3X8-F1
#
_entry.id   AF-A0A9X3F3X8-F1
#
_cell.length_a   1.000
_cell.length_b   1.000
_cell.length_c   1.000
_cell.angle_alpha   90.00
_cell.angle_beta   90.00
_cell.angle_gamma   90.00
#
_symmetry.space_group_name_H-M   'P 1'
#
loop_
_entity.id
_entity.type
_entity.pdbx_description
1 polymer ?
#
loop_
_entity_poly.entity_id
_entity_poly.type
_entity_poly.pdbx_seq_one_letter_code
_entity_poly.pdbx_strand_id
1 'polypeptide(L)'
;MSRALADLQGIFMTMPQKLQESLYHVGFQGNRILFALAEVVIGWLLLRQGAVAAERRETATDKDRDFYQGKLAAIRFYARNVLPGVTLTRKLIEQGTLELLEVPEGAF
;
A
#
# COMPACT_ATOMS: atom_id res chain seq x y z
N MET A 1 4.01 -2.81 -8.94
CA MET A 1 2.58 -2.43 -9.02
C MET A 1 1.66 -3.64 -9.02
N SER A 2 1.77 -4.54 -10.00
CA SER A 2 0.92 -5.75 -10.09
C SER A 2 0.85 -6.54 -8.78
N ARG A 3 2.00 -6.76 -8.12
CA ARG A 3 2.05 -7.43 -6.80
C ARG A 3 1.26 -6.68 -5.73
N ALA A 4 1.50 -5.39 -5.54
CA ALA A 4 0.79 -4.60 -4.51
C ALA A 4 -0.72 -4.54 -4.74
N LEU A 5 -1.15 -4.48 -6.02
CA LEU A 5 -2.58 -4.58 -6.36
C LEU A 5 -3.15 -5.96 -6.02
N ALA A 6 -2.44 -7.04 -6.36
CA ALA A 6 -2.84 -8.40 -6.01
C ALA A 6 -2.89 -8.62 -4.49
N ASP A 7 -1.98 -7.99 -3.75
CA ASP A 7 -1.98 -8.06 -2.29
C ASP A 7 -3.17 -7.29 -1.68
N LEU A 8 -3.49 -6.11 -2.21
CA LEU A 8 -4.68 -5.36 -1.80
C LEU A 8 -5.98 -6.13 -2.11
N GLN A 9 -6.05 -6.77 -3.28
CA GLN A 9 -7.16 -7.67 -3.61
C GLN A 9 -7.22 -8.84 -2.63
N GLY A 10 -6.08 -9.43 -2.29
CA GLY A 10 -5.97 -10.45 -1.26
C GLY A 10 -6.56 -9.99 0.08
N ILE A 11 -6.18 -8.80 0.56
CA ILE A 11 -6.73 -8.20 1.78
C ILE A 11 -8.26 -8.12 1.72
N PHE A 12 -8.82 -7.60 0.63
CA PHE A 12 -10.28 -7.49 0.50
C PHE A 12 -10.98 -8.85 0.41
N MET A 13 -10.31 -9.87 -0.15
CA MET A 13 -10.84 -11.23 -0.16
C MET A 13 -10.77 -11.90 1.21
N THR A 14 -9.76 -11.56 2.04
CA THR A 14 -9.61 -12.06 3.42
C THR A 14 -10.69 -11.53 4.37
N MET A 15 -11.07 -10.26 4.19
CA MET A 15 -11.95 -9.57 5.14
C MET A 15 -13.33 -10.22 5.35
N PRO A 16 -14.03 -10.73 4.31
CA PRO A 16 -15.26 -11.48 4.49
C PRO A 16 -15.11 -12.72 5.39
N GLN A 17 -14.00 -13.46 5.30
CA GLN A 17 -13.78 -14.61 6.19
C GLN A 17 -13.57 -14.16 7.63
N LYS A 18 -12.75 -13.12 7.83
CA LYS A 18 -12.52 -12.54 9.16
C LYS A 18 -13.78 -11.94 9.78
N LEU A 19 -14.67 -11.37 8.96
CA LEU A 19 -15.95 -10.87 9.40
C LEU A 19 -16.90 -11.98 9.90
N GLN A 20 -16.81 -13.18 9.33
CA GLN A 20 -17.56 -14.35 9.80
C GLN A 20 -17.04 -14.85 11.16
N GLU A 21 -15.74 -14.72 11.45
CA GLU A 21 -15.16 -15.01 12.76
C GLU A 21 -15.66 -13.99 13.80
N SER A 22 -15.57 -12.70 13.51
CA SER A 22 -16.04 -11.62 14.39
C SER A 22 -16.02 -10.26 13.69
N LEU A 23 -17.01 -9.41 13.98
CA LEU A 23 -17.05 -8.01 13.52
C LEU A 23 -15.82 -7.20 13.98
N TYR A 24 -15.23 -7.55 15.12
CA TYR A 24 -14.09 -6.81 15.68
C TYR A 24 -12.85 -6.85 14.78
N HIS A 25 -12.70 -7.86 13.92
CA HIS A 25 -11.61 -7.89 12.94
C HIS A 25 -11.64 -6.68 12.00
N VAL A 26 -12.83 -6.20 11.61
CA VAL A 26 -12.96 -5.04 10.72
C VAL A 26 -12.45 -3.78 11.40
N GLY A 27 -12.85 -3.55 12.67
CA GLY A 27 -12.35 -2.42 13.45
C GLY A 27 -10.85 -2.52 13.71
N PHE A 28 -10.37 -3.70 14.09
CA PHE A 28 -8.98 -3.94 14.46
C PHE A 28 -8.01 -3.79 13.29
N GLN A 29 -8.45 -4.14 12.07
CA GLN A 29 -7.63 -4.07 10.85
C GLN A 29 -7.90 -2.82 10.00
N GLY A 30 -8.94 -2.04 10.32
CA GLY A 30 -9.43 -0.94 9.47
C GLY A 30 -8.34 0.05 9.03
N ASN A 31 -7.50 0.50 9.96
CA ASN A 31 -6.40 1.41 9.64
C ASN A 31 -5.36 0.78 8.72
N ARG A 32 -5.03 -0.50 8.90
CA ARG A 32 -4.08 -1.21 8.02
C ARG A 32 -4.61 -1.29 6.59
N ILE A 33 -5.90 -1.58 6.44
CA ILE A 33 -6.57 -1.64 5.13
C ILE A 33 -6.58 -0.25 4.48
N LEU A 34 -6.92 0.79 5.24
CA LEU A 34 -6.93 2.18 4.76
C LEU A 34 -5.55 2.60 4.22
N PHE A 35 -4.49 2.35 4.97
CA PHE A 35 -3.13 2.68 4.54
C PHE A 35 -2.68 1.87 3.33
N ALA A 36 -2.94 0.56 3.30
CA ALA A 36 -2.62 -0.28 2.14
C ALA A 36 -3.32 0.21 0.87
N LEU A 37 -4.60 0.59 0.96
CA LEU A 37 -5.34 1.17 -0.15
C LEU A 37 -4.71 2.49 -0.61
N ALA A 38 -4.39 3.39 0.33
CA ALA A 38 -3.76 4.66 0.02
C ALA A 38 -2.41 4.48 -0.68
N GLU A 39 -1.56 3.57 -0.20
CA GLU A 39 -0.25 3.28 -0.80
C GLU A 39 -0.37 2.78 -2.24
N VAL A 40 -1.33 1.89 -2.51
CA VAL A 40 -1.59 1.40 -3.87
C VAL A 40 -2.10 2.54 -4.77
N VAL A 41 -3.03 3.37 -4.31
CA VAL A 41 -3.55 4.50 -5.10
C VAL A 41 -2.44 5.53 -5.39
N ILE A 42 -1.62 5.87 -4.40
CA ILE A 42 -0.46 6.76 -4.58
C ILE A 42 0.52 6.16 -5.59
N GLY A 43 0.86 4.87 -5.45
CA GLY A 43 1.72 4.16 -6.39
C GLY A 43 1.19 4.19 -7.83
N TRP A 44 -0.13 4.03 -8.01
CA TRP A 44 -0.79 4.14 -9.31
C TRP A 44 -0.63 5.53 -9.93
N LEU A 45 -0.94 6.58 -9.16
CA LEU A 45 -0.84 7.96 -9.63
C LEU A 45 0.61 8.35 -9.94
N LEU A 46 1.57 7.90 -9.13
CA LEU A 46 2.99 8.10 -9.36
C LEU A 46 3.46 7.42 -10.65
N LEU A 47 3.00 6.21 -10.96
CA LEU A 47 3.33 5.53 -12.21
C LEU A 47 2.73 6.26 -13.43
N ARG A 48 1.51 6.80 -13.32
CA ARG A 48 0.92 7.64 -14.37
C ARG A 48 1.76 8.90 -14.62
N GLN A 49 2.22 9.56 -13.57
CA GLN A 49 3.15 10.69 -13.69
C GLN A 49 4.50 10.25 -14.28
N GLY A 50 4.95 9.03 -13.98
CA GLY A 50 6.18 8.45 -14.51
C GLY A 50 6.17 8.26 -16.02
N ALA A 51 5.05 7.80 -16.58
CA ALA A 51 4.88 7.69 -18.04
C ALA A 51 5.05 9.06 -18.73
N VAL A 52 4.35 10.08 -18.21
CA VAL A 52 4.45 11.46 -18.72
C VAL A 52 5.86 12.01 -18.55
N ALA A 53 6.48 11.81 -17.38
CA ALA A 53 7.84 12.30 -17.12
C ALA A 53 8.89 11.63 -18.02
N ALA A 54 8.73 10.35 -18.34
CA ALA A 54 9.61 9.64 -19.26
C ALA A 54 9.51 10.21 -20.68
N GLU A 55 8.29 10.44 -21.18
CA GLU A 55 8.07 11.04 -22.51
C GLU A 55 8.62 12.46 -22.61
N ARG A 56 8.36 13.31 -21.60
CA ARG A 56 8.76 14.73 -21.63
C ARG A 56 10.25 14.94 -21.48
N ARG A 57 10.97 14.02 -20.83
CA ARG A 57 12.42 14.13 -20.63
C ARG A 57 13.20 14.12 -21.94
N GLU A 58 12.70 13.44 -22.97
CA GLU A 58 13.40 13.29 -24.26
C GLU A 58 13.46 14.61 -25.05
N THR A 59 12.55 15.55 -24.81
CA THR A 59 12.48 16.85 -25.49
C THR A 59 12.70 18.05 -24.54
N ALA A 60 13.11 17.77 -23.29
CA ALA A 60 13.25 18.78 -22.24
C ALA A 60 14.53 19.62 -22.34
N THR A 61 14.44 20.86 -21.84
CA THR A 61 15.62 21.70 -21.54
C THR A 61 16.46 21.08 -20.41
N ASP A 62 17.73 21.48 -20.24
CA ASP A 62 18.61 20.91 -19.21
C ASP A 62 18.02 20.98 -17.79
N LYS A 63 17.41 22.11 -17.44
CA LYS A 63 16.78 22.30 -16.12
C LYS A 63 15.56 21.39 -15.90
N ASP A 64 14.73 21.20 -16.94
CA ASP A 64 13.56 20.33 -16.87
C ASP A 64 13.95 18.85 -16.89
N ARG A 65 15.10 18.51 -17.52
CA ARG A 65 15.67 17.16 -17.57
C ARG A 65 15.99 16.65 -16.16
N ASP A 66 16.66 17.47 -15.35
CA ASP A 66 16.99 17.15 -13.95
C ASP A 66 15.73 16.96 -13.11
N PHE A 67 14.72 17.81 -13.29
CA PHE A 67 13.42 17.66 -12.64
C PHE A 67 12.76 16.31 -12.97
N TYR A 68 12.67 15.95 -14.26
CA TYR A 68 12.08 14.68 -14.68
C TYR A 68 12.90 13.48 -14.20
N GLN A 69 14.23 13.58 -14.17
CA GLN A 69 15.11 12.54 -13.63
C GLN A 69 14.87 12.32 -12.13
N GLY A 70 14.77 13.40 -11.35
CA GLY A 70 14.43 13.34 -9.93
C GLY A 70 13.04 12.74 -9.70
N LYS A 71 12.05 13.16 -10.50
CA LYS A 71 10.67 12.62 -10.43
C LYS A 71 10.65 11.12 -10.68
N LEU A 72 11.31 10.65 -11.73
CA LEU A 72 11.41 9.21 -12.06
C LEU A 72 12.16 8.43 -10.98
N ALA A 73 13.20 9.02 -10.36
CA ALA A 73 13.92 8.41 -9.26
C ALA A 73 13.02 8.22 -8.02
N ALA A 74 12.24 9.24 -7.64
CA ALA A 74 11.28 9.16 -6.54
C ALA A 74 10.20 8.09 -6.78
N ILE A 75 9.68 7.98 -8.01
CA ILE A 75 8.69 6.96 -8.37
C ILE A 75 9.29 5.55 -8.23
N ARG A 76 10.53 5.34 -8.71
CA ARG A 76 11.24 4.06 -8.54
C ARG A 76 11.50 3.74 -7.08
N PHE A 77 11.88 4.74 -6.28
CA PHE A 77 12.07 4.57 -4.83
C PHE A 77 10.77 4.13 -4.17
N TYR A 78 9.65 4.83 -4.42
CA TYR A 78 8.36 4.49 -3.85
C TYR A 78 7.94 3.07 -4.20
N ALA A 79 8.06 2.68 -5.48
CA ALA A 79 7.70 1.35 -5.94
C ALA A 79 8.53 0.23 -5.29
N ARG A 80 9.79 0.50 -4.93
CA ARG A 80 10.72 -0.49 -4.35
C ARG A 80 10.74 -0.51 -2.82
N ASN A 81 10.38 0.59 -2.17
CA ASN A 81 10.55 0.73 -0.71
C ASN A 81 9.23 0.87 0.03
N VAL A 82 8.15 1.34 -0.63
CA VAL A 82 6.84 1.52 0.03
C VAL A 82 5.90 0.40 -0.37
N LEU A 83 5.69 0.16 -1.66
CA LEU A 83 4.72 -0.83 -2.14
C LEU A 83 4.93 -2.28 -1.63
N PRO A 84 6.15 -2.77 -1.34
CA PRO A 84 6.31 -4.08 -0.69
C PRO A 84 5.69 -4.17 0.71
N GLY A 85 5.48 -3.03 1.39
CA GLY A 85 4.78 -2.95 2.67
C GLY A 85 3.36 -3.48 2.60
N VAL A 86 2.67 -3.36 1.46
CA VAL A 86 1.33 -3.92 1.25
C VAL A 86 1.33 -5.44 1.38
N THR A 87 2.39 -6.12 0.92
CA THR A 87 2.55 -7.58 1.09
C THR A 87 2.67 -7.95 2.57
N LEU A 88 3.41 -7.16 3.37
CA LEU A 88 3.50 -7.38 4.82
C LEU A 88 2.13 -7.15 5.47
N THR A 89 1.45 -6.05 5.14
CA THR A 89 0.12 -5.73 5.65
C THR A 89 -0.87 -6.84 5.38
N ARG A 90 -0.86 -7.42 4.17
CA ARG A 90 -1.68 -8.58 3.83
C ARG A 90 -1.44 -9.75 4.79
N LYS A 91 -0.19 -10.13 5.01
CA LYS A 91 0.15 -11.23 5.94
C LYS A 91 -0.34 -10.97 7.35
N LEU A 92 -0.19 -9.74 7.84
CA LEU A 92 -0.65 -9.35 9.18
C LEU A 92 -2.18 -9.43 9.31
N ILE A 93 -2.92 -9.11 8.26
CA ILE A 93 -4.39 -9.21 8.24
C ILE A 93 -4.83 -10.67 8.16
N GLU A 94 -4.23 -11.46 7.26
CA GLU A 94 -4.51 -12.90 7.10
C GLU A 94 -4.25 -13.68 8.41
N GLN A 95 -3.17 -13.35 9.12
CA GLN A 95 -2.77 -14.01 10.36
C GLN A 95 -3.33 -13.33 11.62
N GLY A 96 -4.09 -12.24 11.48
CA GLY A 96 -4.56 -11.46 12.60
C GLY A 96 -5.56 -12.22 13.47
N THR A 97 -5.31 -12.27 14.78
CA THR A 97 -6.20 -12.82 15.81
C THR A 97 -6.77 -11.71 16.70
N LEU A 98 -7.75 -12.05 17.53
CA LEU A 98 -8.36 -11.13 18.50
C LEU A 98 -7.91 -11.41 19.95
N GLU A 99 -6.87 -12.22 20.14
CA GLU A 99 -6.35 -12.60 21.47
C GLU A 99 -6.08 -11.38 22.36
N LEU A 100 -5.66 -10.26 21.77
CA LEU A 100 -5.44 -9.01 22.51
C LEU A 100 -6.71 -8.47 23.17
N LEU A 101 -7.89 -8.70 22.58
CA LEU A 101 -9.19 -8.29 23.14
C LEU A 101 -9.65 -9.18 24.30
N GLU A 102 -9.02 -10.35 24.49
CA GLU A 102 -9.31 -11.27 25.59
C GLU A 102 -8.47 -10.97 26.83
N VAL A 103 -7.44 -10.13 26.71
CA VAL A 103 -6.57 -9.74 27.82
C VAL A 103 -7.35 -8.85 28.79
N PRO A 104 -7.31 -9.13 30.11
CA PRO A 104 -7.96 -8.29 31.11
C PRO A 104 -7.48 -6.84 31.05
N GLU A 105 -8.41 -5.89 31.15
CA GLU A 105 -8.10 -4.45 31.08
C GLU A 105 -7.04 -4.03 32.11
N GLY A 106 -7.04 -4.60 33.32
CA GLY A 106 -6.06 -4.31 34.37
C GLY A 106 -4.62 -4.74 34.08
N ALA A 107 -4.33 -5.34 32.92
CA ALA A 107 -2.98 -5.64 32.46
C ALA A 107 -2.32 -4.50 31.66
N PHE A 108 -3.05 -3.42 31.37
CA PHE A 108 -2.59 -2.22 30.64
C PHE A 108 -2.66 -0.97 31.52
#